data_AF-M6HUG7-F1
#
_entry.id   AF-M6HUG7-F1
#
_cell.length_a   1.000
_cell.length_b   1.000
_cell.length_c   1.000
_cell.angle_alpha   90.00
_cell.angle_beta   90.00
_cell.angle_gamma   90.00
#
_symmetry.space_group_name_H-M   'P 1'
#
loop_
_entity.id
_entity.type
_entity.pdbx_description
1 polymer ?
#
loop_
_entity_poly.entity_id
_entity_poly.type
_entity_poly.pdbx_seq_one_letter_code
_entity_poly.pdbx_strand_id
1 'polypeptide(L)'
;MTDSVLIQKLNARLIDEGILDRIFEEDYSIVYQKLNEEIFKIENPSLPEINFELGEKFLKNWLTGLSHQGISQDKLTNYLRCGLAHLSYEYIKSNDQEIEIDDKIESTIVFFKNRNFEKSFFRSNDKEKMAAPKSIPTQKAAGKKTIPKKKAIKKKKLIKKKISKKKASKKIKRKNG
;
A
#
# COMPACT_ATOMS: atom_id res chain seq x y z
N MET A 1 22.42 5.19 -6.01
CA MET A 1 22.42 4.07 -5.03
C MET A 1 22.64 4.66 -3.66
N THR A 2 21.82 4.28 -2.67
CA THR A 2 22.05 4.60 -1.27
C THR A 2 23.22 3.79 -0.73
N ASP A 3 24.06 4.39 0.12
CA ASP A 3 25.19 3.69 0.72
C ASP A 3 24.70 2.63 1.73
N SER A 4 25.15 1.39 1.55
CA SER A 4 24.73 0.26 2.39
C SER A 4 25.15 0.44 3.85
N VAL A 5 26.26 1.15 4.11
CA VAL A 5 26.74 1.42 5.46
C VAL A 5 25.81 2.42 6.17
N LEU A 6 25.32 3.42 5.44
CA LEU A 6 24.42 4.45 5.98
C LEU A 6 23.06 3.84 6.33
N ILE A 7 22.51 3.00 5.46
CA ILE A 7 21.26 2.27 5.74
C ILE A 7 21.39 1.43 7.03
N GLN A 8 22.51 0.75 7.22
CA GLN A 8 22.77 -0.03 8.44
C GLN A 8 22.84 0.87 9.68
N LYS A 9 23.57 2.00 9.63
CA LYS A 9 23.60 2.98 10.72
C LYS A 9 22.20 3.53 11.06
N LEU A 10 21.39 3.87 10.05
CA LEU A 10 20.03 4.38 10.24
C LEU A 10 19.13 3.33 10.90
N ASN A 11 19.16 2.07 10.44
CA ASN A 11 18.42 0.97 11.08
C ASN A 11 18.84 0.77 12.54
N ALA A 12 20.14 0.69 12.81
CA ALA A 12 20.66 0.54 14.16
C ALA A 12 20.15 1.65 15.08
N ARG A 13 20.18 2.91 14.61
CA ARG A 13 19.69 4.05 15.38
C ARG A 13 18.18 3.98 15.64
N LEU A 14 17.38 3.58 14.65
CA LEU A 14 15.92 3.39 14.82
C LEU A 14 15.57 2.21 15.74
N ILE A 15 16.42 1.18 15.78
CA ILE A 15 16.30 0.04 16.72
C ILE A 15 16.65 0.49 18.14
N ASP A 16 17.74 1.24 18.33
CA ASP A 16 18.16 1.74 19.64
C ASP A 16 17.16 2.76 20.23
N GLU A 17 16.42 3.49 19.39
CA GLU A 17 15.29 4.33 19.80
C GLU A 17 13.98 3.56 20.04
N GLY A 18 13.93 2.25 19.80
CA GLY A 18 12.73 1.43 19.96
C GLY A 18 11.63 1.68 18.92
N ILE A 19 11.96 2.34 17.80
CA ILE A 19 11.04 2.58 16.67
C ILE A 19 10.89 1.31 15.82
N LEU A 20 12.01 0.60 15.63
CA LEU A 20 12.13 -0.68 14.94
C LEU A 20 12.47 -1.80 15.92
N ASP A 21 11.88 -2.98 15.71
CA ASP A 21 12.17 -4.19 16.47
C ASP A 21 13.40 -4.90 15.88
N ARG A 22 14.39 -5.22 16.73
CA ARG A 22 15.60 -5.92 16.34
C ARG A 22 15.33 -7.33 15.79
N ILE A 23 14.20 -7.94 16.13
CA ILE A 23 13.78 -9.27 15.63
C ILE A 23 13.68 -9.31 14.09
N PHE A 24 13.46 -8.16 13.42
CA PHE A 24 13.35 -8.05 11.97
C PHE A 24 14.56 -7.37 11.29
N GLU A 25 15.69 -7.22 11.99
CA GLU A 25 16.85 -6.46 11.49
C GLU A 25 17.40 -6.99 10.14
N GLU A 26 17.53 -8.31 9.99
CA GLU A 26 17.99 -8.96 8.76
C GLU A 26 17.04 -8.71 7.57
N ASP A 27 15.72 -8.69 7.86
CA ASP A 27 14.66 -8.51 6.87
C ASP A 27 14.58 -7.08 6.30
N TYR A 28 15.02 -6.06 7.07
CA TYR A 28 14.92 -4.66 6.66
C TYR A 28 15.62 -4.40 5.33
N SER A 29 16.74 -5.10 5.07
CA SER A 29 17.47 -5.07 3.79
C SER A 29 16.56 -5.22 2.55
N ILE A 30 15.52 -6.06 2.64
CA ILE A 30 14.56 -6.32 1.56
C ILE A 30 13.67 -5.10 1.29
N VAL A 31 13.29 -4.36 2.34
CA VAL A 31 12.50 -3.12 2.24
C VAL A 31 13.28 -2.07 1.46
N TYR A 32 14.57 -1.88 1.78
CA TYR A 32 15.48 -0.96 1.08
C TYR A 32 15.67 -1.35 -0.39
N GLN A 33 15.90 -2.64 -0.68
CA GLN A 33 16.03 -3.11 -2.06
C GLN A 33 14.77 -2.84 -2.88
N LYS A 34 13.58 -3.16 -2.34
CA LYS A 34 12.31 -2.94 -3.04
C LYS A 34 11.96 -1.47 -3.23
N LEU A 35 12.29 -0.60 -2.27
CA LEU A 35 12.13 0.83 -2.45
C LEU A 35 13.12 1.40 -3.46
N ASN A 36 14.40 1.04 -3.39
CA ASN A 36 15.41 1.54 -4.33
C ASN A 36 15.13 1.10 -5.78
N GLU A 37 14.63 -0.12 -5.99
CA GLU A 37 14.18 -0.60 -7.30
C GLU A 37 13.07 0.26 -7.91
N GLU A 38 12.16 0.81 -7.09
CA GLU A 38 11.05 1.64 -7.55
C GLU A 38 11.42 3.13 -7.62
N ILE A 39 12.08 3.67 -6.59
CA ILE A 39 12.60 5.05 -6.56
C ILE A 39 13.41 5.30 -7.83
N PHE A 40 14.34 4.42 -8.20
CA PHE A 40 15.16 4.56 -9.41
C PHE A 40 14.35 4.66 -10.73
N LYS A 41 13.09 4.20 -10.76
CA LYS A 41 12.20 4.29 -11.93
C LYS A 41 11.40 5.60 -11.99
N ILE A 42 11.24 6.27 -10.86
CA ILE A 42 10.37 7.46 -10.70
C ILE A 42 11.13 8.72 -10.28
N GLU A 43 12.38 8.59 -9.84
CA GLU A 43 13.20 9.64 -9.23
C GLU A 43 13.37 10.82 -10.20
N ASN A 44 12.74 11.93 -9.85
CA ASN A 44 13.03 13.24 -10.43
C ASN A 44 13.72 14.10 -9.37
N PRO A 45 15.05 14.33 -9.45
CA PRO A 45 15.79 15.09 -8.45
C PRO A 45 15.24 16.50 -8.17
N SER A 46 14.54 17.10 -9.14
CA SER A 46 13.93 18.43 -9.01
C SER A 46 12.60 18.43 -8.24
N LEU A 47 12.04 17.26 -7.88
CA LEU A 47 10.71 17.10 -7.27
C LEU A 47 10.72 16.09 -6.10
N PRO A 48 11.54 16.30 -5.05
CA PRO A 48 11.75 15.33 -3.96
C PRO A 48 10.48 14.97 -3.18
N GLU A 49 9.55 15.92 -2.95
CA GLU A 49 8.27 15.62 -2.28
C GLU A 49 7.39 14.67 -3.11
N ILE A 50 7.38 14.82 -4.45
CA ILE A 50 6.62 13.93 -5.34
C ILE A 50 7.24 12.53 -5.36
N ASN A 51 8.57 12.43 -5.35
CA ASN A 51 9.26 11.15 -5.21
C ASN A 51 8.90 10.47 -3.87
N PHE A 52 8.84 11.25 -2.78
CA PHE A 52 8.43 10.76 -1.46
C PHE A 52 7.00 10.20 -1.49
N GLU A 53 6.02 10.97 -1.98
CA GLU A 53 4.61 10.54 -2.07
C GLU A 53 4.42 9.28 -2.92
N LEU A 54 5.10 9.20 -4.07
CA LEU A 54 5.03 8.04 -4.96
C LEU A 54 5.68 6.80 -4.32
N GLY A 55 6.84 6.98 -3.66
CA GLY A 55 7.51 5.91 -2.90
C GLY A 55 6.67 5.43 -1.72
N GLU A 56 6.01 6.33 -1.00
CA GLU A 56 5.12 6.01 0.12
C GLU A 56 3.88 5.22 -0.35
N LYS A 57 3.31 5.62 -1.50
CA LYS A 57 2.22 4.90 -2.16
C LYS A 57 2.65 3.51 -2.63
N PHE A 58 3.85 3.36 -3.20
CA PHE A 58 4.39 2.06 -3.54
C PHE A 58 4.57 1.18 -2.29
N LEU A 59 5.19 1.72 -1.23
CA LEU A 59 5.41 1.01 0.04
C LEU A 59 4.09 0.44 0.59
N LYS A 60 3.05 1.28 0.68
CA LYS A 60 1.70 0.86 1.14
C LYS A 60 1.12 -0.27 0.28
N ASN A 61 1.26 -0.19 -1.05
CA ASN A 61 0.77 -1.22 -1.96
C ASN A 61 1.55 -2.54 -1.81
N TRP A 62 2.88 -2.47 -1.69
CA TRP A 62 3.74 -3.64 -1.51
C TRP A 62 3.46 -4.36 -0.19
N LEU A 63 3.36 -3.61 0.92
CA LEU A 63 2.99 -4.15 2.23
C LEU A 63 1.58 -4.75 2.26
N THR A 64 0.63 -4.17 1.50
CA THR A 64 -0.70 -4.77 1.30
C THR A 64 -0.61 -6.11 0.56
N GLY A 65 0.28 -6.21 -0.43
CA GLY A 65 0.61 -7.48 -1.10
C GLY A 65 1.16 -8.53 -0.13
N LEU A 66 2.06 -8.14 0.78
CA LEU A 66 2.61 -9.01 1.82
C LEU A 66 1.56 -9.41 2.89
N SER A 67 0.64 -8.51 3.24
CA SER A 67 -0.47 -8.83 4.14
C SER A 67 -1.36 -9.96 3.58
N HIS A 68 -1.65 -9.94 2.28
CA HIS A 68 -2.40 -11.02 1.64
C HIS A 68 -1.64 -12.36 1.58
N GLN A 69 -0.32 -12.36 1.81
CA GLN A 69 0.53 -13.55 1.93
C GLN A 69 0.61 -14.08 3.38
N GLY A 70 -0.01 -13.40 4.35
CA GLY A 70 -0.03 -13.83 5.75
C GLY A 70 1.18 -13.40 6.58
N ILE A 71 1.96 -12.40 6.13
CA ILE A 71 3.01 -11.78 6.96
C ILE A 71 2.37 -11.12 8.19
N SER A 72 3.00 -11.25 9.37
CA SER A 72 2.47 -10.72 10.62
C SER A 72 2.36 -9.19 10.62
N GLN A 73 1.33 -8.68 11.29
CA GLN A 73 1.06 -7.24 11.41
C GLN A 73 2.22 -6.46 12.03
N ASP A 74 2.94 -7.07 12.98
CA ASP A 74 4.10 -6.45 13.64
C ASP A 74 5.28 -6.33 12.67
N LYS A 75 5.55 -7.37 11.87
CA LYS A 75 6.57 -7.34 10.81
C LYS A 75 6.22 -6.32 9.73
N LEU A 76 4.95 -6.26 9.30
CA LEU A 76 4.46 -5.24 8.34
C LEU A 76 4.54 -3.81 8.90
N THR A 77 4.30 -3.61 10.19
CA THR A 77 4.43 -2.30 10.85
C THR A 77 5.88 -1.86 10.95
N ASN A 78 6.78 -2.78 11.27
CA ASN A 78 8.22 -2.52 11.27
C ASN A 78 8.73 -2.21 9.84
N TYR A 79 8.31 -2.97 8.83
CA TYR A 79 8.62 -2.67 7.43
C TYR A 79 8.09 -1.30 6.98
N LEU A 80 6.89 -0.90 7.42
CA LEU A 80 6.32 0.42 7.14
C LEU A 80 7.21 1.53 7.70
N ARG A 81 7.62 1.43 8.97
CA ARG A 81 8.50 2.42 9.62
C ARG A 81 9.89 2.47 8.96
N CYS A 82 10.47 1.30 8.69
CA CYS A 82 11.75 1.16 7.98
C CYS A 82 11.69 1.83 6.60
N GLY A 83 10.66 1.55 5.80
CA GLY A 83 10.49 2.15 4.48
C GLY A 83 10.21 3.65 4.51
N LEU A 84 9.44 4.14 5.49
CA LEU A 84 9.21 5.57 5.70
C LEU A 84 10.50 6.31 6.12
N ALA A 85 11.36 5.68 6.92
CA ALA A 85 12.66 6.23 7.28
C ALA A 85 13.60 6.27 6.06
N HIS A 86 13.58 5.25 5.20
CA HIS A 86 14.32 5.26 3.94
C HIS A 86 13.89 6.41 3.00
N LEU A 87 12.58 6.58 2.81
CA LEU A 87 12.04 7.67 2.01
C LEU A 87 12.38 9.04 2.61
N SER A 88 12.40 9.15 3.93
CA SER A 88 12.83 10.36 4.64
C SER A 88 14.30 10.65 4.40
N TYR A 89 15.17 9.64 4.42
CA TYR A 89 16.59 9.78 4.13
C TYR A 89 16.82 10.25 2.68
N GLU A 90 16.18 9.61 1.71
CA GLU A 90 16.33 9.98 0.29
C GLU A 90 15.82 11.40 0.02
N TYR A 91 14.75 11.85 0.70
CA TYR A 91 14.27 13.23 0.65
C TYR A 91 15.32 14.24 1.19
N ILE A 92 15.89 13.98 2.37
CA ILE A 92 16.95 14.84 2.96
C ILE A 92 18.17 14.88 2.04
N LYS A 93 18.60 13.73 1.52
CA LYS A 93 19.72 13.61 0.57
C LYS A 93 19.50 14.34 -0.75
N SER A 94 18.26 14.41 -1.26
CA SER A 94 17.95 15.20 -2.45
C SER A 94 18.04 16.71 -2.21
N ASN A 95 17.79 17.18 -0.99
CA ASN A 95 17.89 18.59 -0.64
C ASN A 95 19.32 19.03 -0.27
N ASP A 96 20.06 18.21 0.49
CA ASP A 96 21.34 18.60 1.08
C ASP A 96 22.50 17.66 0.69
N GLN A 97 23.33 18.11 -0.25
CA GLN A 97 24.45 17.31 -0.78
C GLN A 97 25.63 17.19 0.19
N GLU A 98 26.02 18.26 0.89
CA GLU A 98 27.32 18.36 1.59
C GLU A 98 27.34 17.99 3.08
N ILE A 99 26.22 17.54 3.66
CA ILE A 99 26.15 17.18 5.10
C ILE A 99 26.88 15.85 5.40
N GLU A 100 27.50 15.73 6.59
CA GLU A 100 28.13 14.50 7.09
C GLU A 100 27.11 13.35 7.26
N ILE A 101 27.58 12.09 7.25
CA ILE A 101 26.72 10.90 7.33
C ILE A 101 25.87 10.90 8.60
N ASP A 102 26.46 11.21 9.75
CA ASP A 102 25.75 11.10 11.04
C ASP A 102 24.76 12.26 11.23
N ASP A 103 25.09 13.47 10.76
CA ASP A 103 24.16 14.61 10.68
C ASP A 103 22.99 14.35 9.70
N LYS A 104 23.23 13.66 8.57
CA LYS A 104 22.16 13.20 7.66
C LYS A 104 21.23 12.20 8.34
N ILE A 105 21.75 11.30 9.18
CA ILE A 105 20.95 10.33 9.95
C ILE A 105 20.10 11.06 11.00
N GLU A 106 20.69 11.99 11.77
CA GLU A 106 19.94 12.76 12.77
C GLU A 106 18.85 13.62 12.09
N SER A 107 19.19 14.32 11.00
CA SER A 107 18.23 15.11 10.20
C SER A 107 17.08 14.24 9.66
N THR A 108 17.38 13.02 9.22
CA THR A 108 16.38 12.03 8.79
C THR A 108 15.44 11.65 9.94
N ILE A 109 15.99 11.37 11.13
CA ILE A 109 15.21 10.98 12.32
C ILE A 109 14.33 12.13 12.80
N VAL A 110 14.85 13.37 12.81
CA VAL A 110 14.08 14.58 13.12
C VAL A 110 12.93 14.77 12.13
N PHE A 111 13.18 14.68 10.82
CA PHE A 111 12.13 14.75 9.79
C PHE A 111 11.06 13.66 9.97
N PHE A 112 11.50 12.43 10.22
CA PHE A 112 10.65 11.25 10.42
C PHE A 112 9.72 11.41 11.64
N LYS A 113 10.27 11.86 12.78
CA LYS A 113 9.52 12.16 14.01
C LYS A 113 8.57 13.36 13.84
N ASN A 114 8.99 14.39 13.11
CA ASN A 114 8.13 15.56 12.84
C ASN A 114 6.89 15.18 12.01
N ARG A 115 7.00 14.22 11.09
CA ARG A 115 5.85 13.63 10.37
C ARG A 115 5.11 12.54 11.17
N ASN A 116 5.47 12.30 12.44
CA ASN A 116 4.92 11.28 13.35
C ASN A 116 5.02 9.83 12.81
N PHE A 117 6.00 9.56 11.94
CA PHE A 117 6.12 8.26 11.29
C PHE A 117 6.56 7.12 12.23
N GLU A 118 7.15 7.42 13.39
CA GLU A 118 7.44 6.46 14.45
C GLU A 118 6.16 5.87 15.05
N LYS A 119 5.05 6.63 15.04
CA LYS A 119 3.72 6.17 15.45
C LYS A 119 2.97 5.44 14.33
N SER A 120 3.55 5.31 13.13
CA SER A 120 2.93 4.56 12.03
C SER A 120 2.63 3.14 12.45
N PHE A 121 1.48 2.65 11.97
CA PHE A 121 1.00 1.31 12.24
C PHE A 121 0.34 0.76 10.98
N PHE A 122 0.80 -0.39 10.49
CA PHE A 122 0.24 -0.97 9.27
C PHE A 122 -1.15 -1.54 9.56
N ARG A 123 -2.15 -1.15 8.76
CA ARG A 123 -3.52 -1.66 8.88
C ARG A 123 -3.94 -2.34 7.57
N SER A 124 -4.09 -3.66 7.64
CA SER A 124 -4.65 -4.46 6.55
C SER A 124 -6.13 -4.09 6.35
N ASN A 125 -6.49 -3.63 5.16
CA ASN A 125 -7.87 -3.30 4.79
C ASN A 125 -8.69 -4.56 4.42
N ASP A 126 -8.60 -5.63 5.22
CA ASP A 126 -9.34 -6.89 5.03
C ASP A 126 -10.87 -6.68 5.02
N LYS A 127 -11.34 -5.55 5.55
CA LYS A 127 -12.76 -5.20 5.66
C LYS A 127 -13.34 -4.48 4.44
N GLU A 128 -12.52 -4.08 3.46
CA GLU A 128 -13.03 -3.31 2.30
C GLU A 128 -13.90 -4.15 1.34
N LYS A 129 -13.96 -5.49 1.53
CA LYS A 129 -14.91 -6.38 0.83
C LYS A 129 -16.25 -6.60 1.55
N MET A 130 -16.49 -5.99 2.70
CA MET A 130 -17.77 -6.11 3.44
C MET A 130 -18.41 -4.78 3.87
N ALA A 131 -17.82 -3.64 3.51
CA ALA A 131 -18.47 -2.34 3.66
C ALA A 131 -19.37 -2.03 2.45
N ALA A 132 -20.63 -2.47 2.48
CA ALA A 132 -21.66 -1.88 1.63
C ALA A 132 -21.66 -0.35 1.84
N PRO A 133 -21.82 0.47 0.78
CA PRO A 133 -21.72 1.92 0.92
C PRO A 133 -22.74 2.42 1.95
N LYS A 134 -22.24 3.04 3.02
CA LYS A 134 -23.09 3.70 4.02
C LYS A 134 -23.85 4.81 3.31
N SER A 135 -25.13 4.58 3.04
CA SER A 135 -26.03 5.58 2.51
C SER A 135 -26.10 6.75 3.47
N ILE A 136 -25.66 7.92 3.00
CA ILE A 136 -25.83 9.18 3.73
C ILE A 136 -27.34 9.40 3.91
N PRO A 137 -27.85 9.62 5.14
CA PRO A 137 -29.26 9.91 5.35
C PRO A 137 -29.58 11.34 4.87
N THR A 138 -29.93 11.49 3.59
CA THR A 138 -30.43 12.76 3.08
C THR A 138 -31.70 13.14 3.82
N GLN A 139 -31.65 14.21 4.60
CA GLN A 139 -32.77 14.68 5.41
C GLN A 139 -33.97 15.04 4.53
N LYS A 140 -35.18 14.73 5.01
CA LYS A 140 -36.44 15.05 4.33
C LYS A 140 -36.69 16.55 4.34
N ALA A 141 -36.88 17.15 3.16
CA ALA A 141 -37.69 18.36 3.01
C ALA A 141 -39.07 17.97 2.47
N ALA A 142 -40.15 18.43 3.11
CA ALA A 142 -41.52 18.13 2.72
C ALA A 142 -42.09 19.23 1.81
N GLY A 143 -42.55 18.88 0.60
CA GLY A 143 -43.10 19.81 -0.40
C GLY A 143 -44.32 19.23 -1.13
N LYS A 144 -45.50 19.58 -0.64
CA LYS A 144 -46.83 18.97 -0.86
C LYS A 144 -47.42 19.12 -2.27
N LYS A 145 -48.35 18.18 -2.59
CA LYS A 145 -49.19 18.01 -3.84
C LYS A 145 -48.43 17.27 -4.96
N THR A 146 -49.01 16.47 -5.88
CA THR A 146 -50.43 16.10 -6.15
C THR A 146 -50.57 14.63 -6.68
N ILE A 147 -51.74 14.24 -7.21
CA ILE A 147 -52.20 12.91 -7.70
C ILE A 147 -52.98 13.20 -9.03
N PRO A 148 -52.95 12.40 -10.15
CA PRO A 148 -53.54 11.05 -10.21
C PRO A 148 -53.04 9.97 -11.21
N LYS A 149 -53.49 8.74 -10.87
CA LYS A 149 -53.42 7.42 -11.54
C LYS A 149 -53.71 7.37 -13.07
N LYS A 150 -53.00 6.47 -13.78
CA LYS A 150 -53.53 5.52 -14.80
C LYS A 150 -52.66 4.24 -14.75
N LYS A 151 -53.14 3.08 -14.27
CA LYS A 151 -54.01 2.03 -14.88
C LYS A 151 -53.33 1.14 -15.95
N ALA A 152 -53.10 -0.13 -15.57
CA ALA A 152 -53.02 -1.34 -16.43
C ALA A 152 -51.83 -1.40 -17.44
N ILE A 153 -51.36 -2.55 -17.95
CA ILE A 153 -52.07 -3.77 -18.43
C ILE A 153 -51.28 -5.07 -18.15
N LYS A 154 -52.03 -6.18 -18.00
CA LYS A 154 -51.57 -7.57 -17.83
C LYS A 154 -50.97 -8.18 -19.12
N LYS A 155 -50.00 -9.10 -18.99
CA LYS A 155 -50.04 -10.54 -19.42
C LYS A 155 -48.63 -11.17 -19.31
N LYS A 156 -48.47 -12.36 -18.70
CA LYS A 156 -48.48 -13.72 -19.32
C LYS A 156 -47.49 -13.81 -20.51
N LYS A 157 -46.62 -14.82 -20.64
CA LYS A 157 -46.61 -16.22 -20.12
C LYS A 157 -45.13 -16.72 -20.05
N LEU A 158 -44.81 -17.75 -19.25
CA LEU A 158 -44.34 -19.10 -19.67
C LEU A 158 -43.35 -19.13 -20.87
N ILE A 159 -42.27 -19.93 -20.88
CA ILE A 159 -42.26 -21.41 -20.82
C ILE A 159 -40.95 -21.96 -20.19
N LYS A 160 -41.04 -23.06 -19.43
CA LYS A 160 -39.91 -23.91 -18.96
C LYS A 160 -39.42 -24.86 -20.06
N LYS A 161 -38.13 -25.22 -20.07
CA LYS A 161 -37.51 -26.55 -20.37
C LYS A 161 -36.11 -26.38 -21.05
N LYS A 162 -35.16 -27.32 -21.04
CA LYS A 162 -34.71 -28.39 -20.10
C LYS A 162 -33.61 -29.19 -20.84
N ILE A 163 -32.51 -29.61 -20.17
CA ILE A 163 -31.59 -30.71 -20.61
C ILE A 163 -30.75 -30.32 -21.87
N SER A 164 -29.54 -30.80 -22.23
CA SER A 164 -28.64 -31.93 -21.87
C SER A 164 -27.16 -31.52 -22.12
N LYS A 165 -26.16 -31.90 -21.30
CA LYS A 165 -25.35 -33.15 -21.35
C LYS A 165 -24.73 -33.56 -22.71
N LYS A 166 -23.42 -33.31 -22.89
CA LYS A 166 -22.30 -34.20 -23.34
C LYS A 166 -21.04 -33.30 -23.51
N LYS A 167 -19.86 -33.47 -22.89
CA LYS A 167 -18.94 -34.59 -22.53
C LYS A 167 -17.91 -34.90 -23.65
N ALA A 168 -16.62 -34.99 -23.25
CA ALA A 168 -15.43 -35.47 -23.99
C ALA A 168 -14.81 -34.50 -25.06
N SER A 169 -13.49 -34.50 -25.34
CA SER A 169 -12.30 -35.05 -24.65
C SER A 169 -10.98 -34.52 -25.25
N LYS A 170 -9.90 -34.57 -24.45
CA LYS A 170 -8.45 -34.56 -24.81
C LYS A 170 -8.06 -34.67 -26.31
N LYS A 171 -7.08 -33.85 -26.72
CA LYS A 171 -5.71 -34.37 -26.99
C LYS A 171 -4.61 -33.29 -26.99
N ILE A 172 -3.56 -33.55 -26.23
CA ILE A 172 -2.25 -32.88 -26.33
C ILE A 172 -1.43 -33.65 -27.37
N LYS A 173 -0.67 -32.95 -28.22
CA LYS A 173 0.56 -33.47 -28.82
C LYS A 173 1.61 -32.36 -28.82
N ARG A 174 2.87 -32.72 -28.55
CA ARG A 174 3.96 -31.79 -28.22
C ARG A 174 5.22 -32.21 -28.98
N LYS A 175 5.95 -31.20 -29.48
CA LYS A 175 7.31 -31.22 -30.05
C LYS A 175 7.58 -32.12 -31.28
N ASN A 176 8.15 -31.45 -32.29
CA ASN A 176 8.97 -32.08 -33.33
C ASN A 176 10.34 -32.47 -32.72
N GLY A 177 10.92 -33.52 -33.28
CA GLY A 177 12.37 -33.62 -33.51
C GLY A 177 12.64 -33.31 -34.97
#